data_AF-A0A6A3GFT5-F1
#
_entry.id   AF-A0A6A3GFT5-F1
#
_cell.length_a   1.000
_cell.length_b   1.000
_cell.length_c   1.000
_cell.angle_alpha   90.00
_cell.angle_beta   90.00
_cell.angle_gamma   90.00
#
_symmetry.space_group_name_H-M   'P 1'
#
loop_
_entity.id
_entity.type
_entity.pdbx_description
1 polymer ?
#
loop_
_entity_poly.entity_id
_entity_poly.type
_entity_poly.pdbx_seq_one_letter_code
_entity_poly.pdbx_strand_id
1 'polypeptide(L)'
;MKAVPAPKLVRDYHRWMGGVDVHDQLRMQRYSVQLAYKTRKYYKTLFLGLFDMALVNAFIVHRYYRKVNNKRPPKHFAFLETLMEQLLDIDSAEAFATIERATSAQERTAASPVRDGSTQRRNGD
;
A
#
# COMPACT_ATOMS: atom_id res chain seq x y z
N MET A 1 -32.01 -29.50 -9.86
CA MET A 1 -31.65 -28.29 -10.62
C MET A 1 -30.27 -28.49 -11.24
N LYS A 2 -30.09 -28.22 -12.55
CA LYS A 2 -28.78 -28.30 -13.21
C LYS A 2 -28.04 -26.97 -12.97
N ALA A 3 -26.80 -27.04 -12.48
CA ALA A 3 -25.97 -25.86 -12.32
C ALA A 3 -25.61 -25.29 -13.70
N VAL A 4 -25.90 -24.02 -13.91
CA VAL A 4 -25.51 -23.29 -15.14
C VAL A 4 -24.15 -22.65 -14.87
N PRO A 5 -23.12 -22.89 -15.71
CA PRO A 5 -21.83 -22.26 -15.52
C PRO A 5 -21.93 -20.74 -15.68
N ALA A 6 -21.37 -20.02 -14.71
CA ALA A 6 -21.39 -18.56 -14.72
C ALA A 6 -20.62 -18.01 -15.94
N PRO A 7 -21.11 -16.93 -16.58
CA PRO A 7 -20.38 -16.25 -17.64
C PRO A 7 -18.97 -15.86 -17.19
N LYS A 8 -17.98 -15.98 -18.09
CA LYS A 8 -16.57 -15.67 -17.77
C LYS A 8 -16.40 -14.27 -17.17
N LEU A 9 -17.13 -13.30 -17.71
CA LEU A 9 -17.17 -11.92 -17.21
C LEU A 9 -17.52 -11.83 -15.72
N VAL A 10 -18.57 -12.56 -15.29
CA VAL A 10 -19.04 -12.56 -13.90
C VAL A 10 -17.99 -13.19 -12.99
N ARG A 11 -17.31 -14.24 -13.45
CA ARG A 11 -16.24 -14.90 -12.70
C ARG A 11 -15.02 -14.00 -12.53
N ASP A 12 -14.62 -13.31 -13.60
CA ASP A 12 -13.45 -12.43 -13.57
C ASP A 12 -13.72 -11.21 -12.67
N TYR A 13 -14.93 -10.64 -12.73
CA TYR A 13 -15.34 -9.59 -11.82
C TYR A 13 -15.26 -10.05 -10.35
N HIS A 14 -15.90 -11.17 -10.00
CA HIS A 14 -15.88 -11.69 -8.62
C HIS A 14 -14.46 -11.99 -8.13
N ARG A 15 -13.54 -12.41 -9.02
CA ARG A 15 -12.16 -12.69 -8.65
C ARG A 15 -11.38 -11.43 -8.22
N TRP A 16 -11.66 -10.28 -8.83
CA TRP A 16 -10.88 -9.05 -8.64
C TRP A 16 -11.59 -7.97 -7.81
N MET A 17 -12.90 -8.06 -7.66
CA MET A 17 -13.76 -7.13 -6.92
C MET A 17 -13.31 -6.90 -5.47
N GLY A 18 -12.79 -7.92 -4.79
CA GLY A 18 -12.45 -7.86 -3.36
C GLY A 18 -11.13 -7.14 -3.02
N GLY A 19 -10.43 -6.54 -3.99
CA GLY A 19 -9.14 -5.91 -3.73
C GLY A 19 -9.19 -4.79 -2.69
N VAL A 20 -10.22 -3.94 -2.76
CA VAL A 20 -10.43 -2.83 -1.81
C VAL A 20 -10.81 -3.37 -0.43
N ASP A 21 -11.75 -4.32 -0.37
CA ASP A 21 -12.20 -4.91 0.89
C ASP A 21 -11.07 -5.64 1.63
N VAL A 22 -10.19 -6.33 0.91
CA VAL A 22 -9.03 -7.00 1.51
C VAL A 22 -8.03 -5.99 2.07
N HIS A 23 -7.81 -4.86 1.38
CA HIS A 23 -6.95 -3.78 1.88
C HIS A 23 -7.55 -3.14 3.13
N ASP A 24 -8.84 -2.81 3.10
CA ASP A 24 -9.54 -2.22 4.23
C ASP A 24 -9.60 -3.19 5.43
N GLN A 25 -9.78 -4.49 5.18
CA GLN A 25 -9.70 -5.52 6.22
C GLN A 25 -8.30 -5.61 6.84
N LEU A 26 -7.23 -5.48 6.06
CA LEU A 26 -5.85 -5.46 6.60
C LEU A 26 -5.59 -4.17 7.39
N ARG A 27 -6.15 -3.05 6.95
CA ARG A 27 -6.02 -1.75 7.62
C ARG A 27 -6.80 -1.71 8.94
N MET A 28 -8.06 -2.13 8.94
CA MET A 28 -8.97 -2.09 10.09
C MET A 28 -8.80 -3.28 11.05
N GLN A 29 -7.77 -4.11 10.85
CA GLN A 29 -7.43 -5.19 11.77
C GLN A 29 -6.95 -4.66 13.13
N ARG A 30 -6.62 -5.59 14.03
CA ARG A 30 -6.24 -5.38 15.44
C ARG A 30 -5.09 -4.37 15.69
N TYR A 31 -4.44 -3.89 14.64
CA TYR A 31 -3.28 -2.99 14.69
C TYR A 31 -3.52 -1.61 14.03
N SER A 32 -4.77 -1.23 13.74
CA SER A 32 -5.08 0.12 13.23
C SER A 32 -4.72 1.20 14.26
N VAL A 33 -3.81 2.10 13.89
CA VAL A 33 -3.44 3.26 14.71
C VAL A 33 -4.60 4.25 14.76
N GLN A 34 -5.34 4.41 13.65
CA GLN A 34 -6.51 5.28 13.61
C GLN A 34 -7.60 4.84 14.60
N LEU A 35 -7.81 3.53 14.77
CA LEU A 35 -8.82 3.02 15.69
C LEU A 35 -8.36 3.12 17.16
N ALA A 36 -7.05 2.95 17.40
CA ALA A 36 -6.45 3.07 18.73
C ALA A 36 -6.47 4.51 19.26
N TYR A 37 -6.24 5.51 18.40
CA TYR A 37 -6.16 6.92 18.79
C TYR A 37 -7.37 7.72 18.31
N LYS A 38 -8.44 7.75 19.13
CA LYS A 38 -9.60 8.62 18.87
C LYS A 38 -9.27 10.07 19.23
N THR A 39 -9.18 10.91 18.21
CA THR A 39 -8.97 12.35 18.38
C THR A 39 -10.25 13.13 18.07
N ARG A 40 -10.48 14.26 18.78
CA ARG A 40 -11.64 15.15 18.53
C ARG A 40 -11.50 15.98 17.24
N LYS A 41 -10.28 16.12 16.71
CA LYS A 41 -10.00 16.99 15.56
C LYS A 41 -9.92 16.14 14.28
N TYR A 42 -10.75 16.44 13.29
CA TYR A 42 -10.91 15.62 12.08
C TYR A 42 -9.60 15.38 11.32
N TYR A 43 -8.72 16.39 11.22
CA TYR A 43 -7.48 16.30 10.45
C TYR A 43 -6.49 15.29 11.04
N LYS A 44 -6.50 15.10 12.37
CA LYS A 44 -5.64 14.10 13.02
C LYS A 44 -6.10 12.69 12.69
N THR A 45 -7.41 12.45 12.71
CA THR A 45 -7.99 11.18 12.28
C THR A 45 -7.71 10.90 10.80
N LEU A 46 -7.80 11.93 9.95
CA LEU A 46 -7.46 11.81 8.53
C LEU A 46 -5.98 11.42 8.33
N PHE A 47 -5.07 12.11 9.02
CA PHE A 47 -3.64 11.79 9.00
C PHE A 47 -3.37 10.35 9.44
N LEU A 48 -3.94 9.91 10.56
CA LEU A 48 -3.78 8.54 11.05
C LEU A 48 -4.32 7.51 10.05
N GLY A 49 -5.39 7.85 9.34
CA GLY A 49 -5.92 6.98 8.28
C GLY A 49 -4.99 6.84 7.08
N LEU A 50 -4.35 7.94 6.65
CA LEU A 50 -3.33 7.91 5.60
C LEU A 50 -2.07 7.17 6.07
N PHE A 51 -1.70 7.33 7.33
CA PHE A 51 -0.58 6.61 7.93
C PHE A 51 -0.85 5.09 7.97
N ASP A 52 -2.03 4.66 8.43
CA ASP A 52 -2.43 3.25 8.40
C ASP A 52 -2.40 2.67 6.97
N MET A 53 -2.86 3.44 5.97
CA MET A 53 -2.76 3.04 4.55
C MET A 53 -1.32 2.85 4.09
N ALA A 54 -0.41 3.75 4.48
CA ALA A 54 1.02 3.64 4.17
C ALA A 54 1.66 2.41 4.81
N LEU A 55 1.30 2.08 6.06
CA LEU A 55 1.78 0.88 6.75
C LEU A 55 1.36 -0.41 6.02
N VAL A 56 0.09 -0.52 5.60
CA VAL A 56 -0.40 -1.67 4.83
C VAL A 56 0.33 -1.78 3.49
N ASN A 57 0.55 -0.66 2.80
CA ASN A 57 1.29 -0.65 1.53
C ASN A 57 2.74 -1.11 1.72
N ALA A 58 3.42 -0.62 2.76
CA ALA A 58 4.78 -1.06 3.12
C ALA A 58 4.82 -2.57 3.43
N PHE A 59 3.83 -3.09 4.14
CA PHE A 59 3.69 -4.53 4.40
C PHE A 59 3.54 -5.34 3.11
N ILE A 60 2.68 -4.91 2.18
CA ILE A 60 2.49 -5.58 0.88
C ILE A 60 3.80 -5.63 0.09
N VAL A 61 4.52 -4.51 0.02
CA VAL A 61 5.81 -4.42 -0.69
C VAL A 61 6.86 -5.31 -0.01
N HIS A 62 7.00 -5.25 1.31
CA HIS A 62 7.94 -6.09 2.04
C HIS A 62 7.63 -7.58 1.90
N ARG A 63 6.34 -7.95 1.93
CA ARG A 63 5.89 -9.33 1.69
C ARG A 63 6.21 -9.80 0.27
N TYR A 64 6.01 -8.94 -0.73
CA TYR A 64 6.38 -9.22 -2.12
C TYR A 64 7.90 -9.40 -2.26
N TYR A 65 8.69 -8.48 -1.72
CA TYR A 65 10.15 -8.58 -1.71
C TYR A 65 10.64 -9.89 -1.07
N ARG A 66 10.08 -10.29 0.08
CA ARG A 66 10.40 -11.57 0.73
C ARG A 66 10.07 -12.77 -0.16
N LYS A 67 8.92 -12.73 -0.83
CA LYS A 67 8.48 -13.80 -1.74
C LYS A 67 9.43 -13.95 -2.94
N VAL A 68 9.84 -12.85 -3.57
CA VAL A 68 10.79 -12.85 -4.69
C VAL A 68 12.15 -13.42 -4.26
N ASN A 69 12.57 -13.14 -3.03
CA ASN A 69 13.83 -13.65 -2.46
C ASN A 69 13.71 -15.05 -1.83
N ASN A 70 12.64 -15.81 -2.12
CA ASN A 70 12.39 -17.15 -1.57
C ASN A 70 12.39 -17.22 -0.02
N LYS A 71 12.10 -16.10 0.66
CA LYS A 71 11.99 -16.03 2.12
C LYS A 71 10.53 -16.20 2.56
N ARG A 72 10.33 -16.78 3.74
CA ARG A 72 8.98 -16.95 4.32
C ARG A 72 8.30 -15.59 4.51
N PRO A 73 7.06 -15.39 4.03
CA PRO A 73 6.31 -14.15 4.26
C PRO A 73 6.18 -13.83 5.76
N PRO A 74 6.31 -12.56 6.17
CA PRO A 74 6.13 -12.19 7.57
C PRO A 74 4.67 -12.30 7.97
N LYS A 75 4.43 -12.64 9.24
CA LYS A 75 3.13 -12.36 9.88
C LYS A 75 2.97 -10.84 10.00
N HIS A 76 1.74 -10.35 9.90
CA HIS A 76 1.45 -8.91 9.93
C HIS A 76 2.00 -8.22 11.19
N PHE A 77 1.76 -8.82 12.37
CA PHE A 77 2.27 -8.31 13.65
C PHE A 77 3.79 -8.20 13.69
N ALA A 78 4.50 -9.25 13.31
CA ALA A 78 5.97 -9.27 13.35
C ALA A 78 6.58 -8.20 12.44
N PHE A 79 5.92 -7.86 11.33
CA PHE A 79 6.35 -6.73 10.50
C PHE A 79 6.15 -5.39 11.20
N LEU A 80 4.97 -5.17 11.80
CA LEU A 80 4.66 -3.92 12.50
C LEU A 80 5.55 -3.71 13.73
N GLU A 81 5.81 -4.77 14.50
CA GLU A 81 6.71 -4.73 15.66
C GLU A 81 8.12 -4.27 15.26
N THR A 82 8.74 -4.93 14.28
CA THR A 82 10.06 -4.51 13.76
C THR A 82 10.05 -3.10 13.19
N LEU A 83 8.99 -2.71 12.49
CA LEU A 83 8.87 -1.36 11.95
C LEU A 83 8.76 -0.31 13.05
N MET A 84 8.01 -0.57 14.12
CA MET A 84 7.87 0.34 15.25
C MET A 84 9.18 0.46 16.03
N GLU A 85 9.90 -0.64 16.25
CA GLU A 85 11.24 -0.62 16.84
C GLU A 85 12.20 0.26 16.02
N GLN A 86 12.22 0.08 14.69
CA GLN A 86 13.04 0.90 13.79
C GLN A 86 12.68 2.38 13.81
N LEU A 87 11.39 2.72 13.95
CA LEU A 87 10.95 4.11 14.04
C LEU A 87 11.32 4.75 15.37
N LEU A 88 11.34 3.98 16.47
CA LEU A 88 11.73 4.46 17.79
C LEU A 88 13.24 4.67 17.92
N ASP A 89 14.05 3.94 17.15
CA ASP A 89 15.52 4.07 17.13
C ASP A 89 15.98 5.37 16.42
N ILE A 90 15.07 6.07 15.73
CA ILE A 90 15.35 7.36 15.10
C ILE A 90 15.32 8.46 16.17
N ASP A 91 16.45 8.67 16.86
CA ASP A 91 16.59 9.70 17.91
C ASP A 91 17.63 10.79 17.59
N SER A 92 18.39 10.66 16.49
CA SER A 92 19.42 11.65 16.14
C SER A 92 18.88 12.80 15.29
N ALA A 93 19.27 14.03 15.63
CA ALA A 93 18.99 15.22 14.82
C ALA A 93 19.51 15.07 13.38
N GLU A 94 20.62 14.36 13.20
CA GLU A 94 21.19 14.03 11.91
C GLU A 94 20.29 13.10 11.07
N ALA A 95 19.64 12.12 11.71
CA ALA A 95 18.70 11.24 11.03
C ALA A 95 17.46 12.03 10.57
N PHE A 96 16.93 12.93 11.41
CA PHE A 96 15.82 13.81 11.01
C PHE A 96 16.19 14.72 9.84
N ALA A 97 17.38 15.36 9.88
CA ALA A 97 17.86 16.19 8.79
C ALA A 97 18.09 15.41 7.49
N THR A 98 18.51 14.15 7.59
CA THR A 98 18.69 13.26 6.44
C THR A 98 17.34 12.89 5.82
N ILE A 99 16.35 12.54 6.65
CA ILE A 99 14.98 12.25 6.19
C ILE A 99 14.37 13.47 5.53
N GLU A 100 14.51 14.65 6.12
CA GLU A 100 14.02 15.91 5.56
C GLU A 100 14.63 16.18 4.17
N ARG A 101 15.94 16.01 4.03
CA ARG A 101 16.62 16.18 2.74
C ARG A 101 16.13 15.17 1.70
N ALA A 102 16.03 13.90 2.06
CA ALA A 102 15.60 12.82 1.16
C ALA A 102 14.12 12.89 0.77
N THR A 103 13.27 13.46 1.63
CA THR A 103 11.82 13.60 1.38
C THR A 103 11.43 14.97 0.80
N SER A 104 12.40 15.89 0.70
CA SER A 104 12.20 17.15 0.00
C SER A 104 11.82 16.89 -1.46
N ALA A 105 10.85 17.66 -1.96
CA ALA A 105 10.05 17.36 -3.15
C ALA A 105 10.80 17.30 -4.49
N GLN A 106 12.14 17.36 -4.51
CA GLN A 106 12.93 17.41 -5.75
C GLN A 106 12.82 16.13 -6.61
N GLU A 107 12.52 14.96 -6.02
CA GLU A 107 12.40 13.69 -6.77
C GLU A 107 10.95 13.33 -7.20
N ARG A 108 9.92 14.03 -6.69
CA ARG A 108 8.51 13.72 -7.03
C ARG A 108 8.02 14.33 -8.34
N THR A 109 8.82 15.19 -8.97
CA THR A 109 8.56 15.79 -10.29
C THR A 109 9.10 14.96 -11.46
N ALA A 110 9.54 13.72 -11.25
CA ALA A 110 9.82 12.82 -12.36
C ALA A 110 8.53 12.52 -13.13
N ALA A 111 8.49 12.90 -14.41
CA ALA A 111 7.36 12.63 -15.29
C ALA A 111 7.09 11.11 -15.34
N SER A 112 5.81 10.74 -15.22
CA SER A 112 5.38 9.35 -15.31
C SER A 112 5.76 8.79 -16.70
N PRO A 113 6.49 7.67 -16.80
CA PRO A 113 6.95 7.12 -18.08
C PRO A 113 5.81 6.51 -18.92
N VAL A 114 4.57 6.54 -18.45
CA VAL A 114 3.41 5.97 -19.14
C VAL A 114 2.69 7.05 -19.95
N ARG A 115 3.30 7.44 -21.07
CA ARG A 115 2.60 8.05 -22.22
C ARG A 115 3.49 8.12 -23.47
N ASP A 116 4.28 7.08 -23.75
CA ASP A 116 4.75 6.85 -25.11
C ASP A 116 4.18 5.52 -25.62
N GLY A 117 3.20 5.67 -26.49
CA GLY A 117 2.35 4.63 -27.04
C GLY A 117 1.50 5.28 -28.11
N SER A 118 2.21 5.84 -29.10
CA SER A 118 1.65 6.40 -30.32
C SER A 118 0.60 5.46 -30.91
N THR A 119 -0.62 5.98 -31.01
CA THR A 119 -1.69 5.36 -31.80
C THR A 119 -1.29 5.44 -33.26
N GLN A 120 -0.60 4.43 -33.77
CA GLN A 120 -0.38 4.30 -35.20
C GLN A 120 -1.66 3.74 -35.83
N ARG A 121 -2.56 4.65 -36.20
CA ARG A 121 -3.68 4.34 -37.10
C ARG A 121 -3.09 3.85 -38.42
N ARG A 122 -3.26 2.57 -38.72
CA ARG A 122 -3.05 1.99 -40.06
C ARG A 122 -4.24 2.41 -40.93
N ASN A 123 -4.01 3.35 -41.84
CA ASN A 123 -4.84 3.62 -43.02
C ASN A 123 -4.05 3.15 -44.26
N GLY A 124 -4.73 2.46 -45.20
CA GLY A 124 -4.23 2.01 -46.51
C GLY A 124 -3.61 0.61 -46.47
N ASP A 125 -4.03 -0.41 -47.23
CA ASP A 125 -4.86 -0.51 -48.44
C ASP A 125 -5.89 -1.65 -48.35
#